data_AF-A0A7S2FDE9-F1
#
_entry.id   AF-A0A7S2FDE9-F1
#
_cell.length_a   1.000
_cell.length_b   1.000
_cell.length_c   1.000
_cell.angle_alpha   90.00
_cell.angle_beta   90.00
_cell.angle_gamma   90.00
#
_symmetry.space_group_name_H-M   'P 1'
#
loop_
_entity.id
_entity.type
_entity.pdbx_description
1 polymer ?
#
loop_
_entity_poly.entity_id
_entity_poly.type
_entity_poly.pdbx_seq_one_letter_code
_entity_poly.pdbx_strand_id
1 'polypeptide(L)'
;GDGTWPSAGAKAILVNLAKFPKFNGQVVELAEFNEEKQRWKCLLSNGGDVQVFASNIEPVDMFEDRVSEVEKMLEEGQVYEAWRALQSKSRAPQKLKDALRKKYACGMYS
;
A
#
# COMPACT_ATOMS: atom_id res chain seq x y z
N GLY A 1 8.74 23.62 1.30
CA GLY A 1 7.99 22.78 0.35
C GLY A 1 6.57 22.80 0.81
N ASP A 2 5.70 23.45 0.05
CA ASP A 2 4.30 23.64 0.42
C ASP A 2 3.64 22.27 0.58
N GLY A 3 3.09 21.98 1.76
CA GLY A 3 2.62 20.66 2.21
C GLY A 3 1.40 20.12 1.46
N THR A 4 1.25 20.42 0.18
CA THR A 4 0.21 19.92 -0.71
C THR A 4 0.58 18.54 -1.23
N TRP A 5 -0.12 17.53 -0.72
CA TRP A 5 -0.12 16.17 -1.25
C TRP A 5 -1.28 15.97 -2.22
N PRO A 6 -1.10 15.23 -3.34
CA PRO A 6 0.16 14.74 -3.92
C PRO A 6 0.95 15.84 -4.67
N SER A 7 2.28 15.74 -4.70
CA SER A 7 3.17 16.69 -5.38
C SER A 7 4.35 16.00 -6.07
N ALA A 8 4.89 16.62 -7.13
CA ALA A 8 6.06 16.12 -7.85
C ALA A 8 7.30 16.05 -6.94
N GLY A 9 8.12 15.02 -7.12
CA GLY A 9 9.27 14.68 -6.27
C GLY A 9 8.90 13.96 -4.96
N ALA A 10 7.61 13.87 -4.60
CA ALA A 10 7.20 13.14 -3.41
C ALA A 10 7.30 11.63 -3.63
N LYS A 11 7.68 10.90 -2.56
CA LYS A 11 7.60 9.43 -2.55
C LYS A 11 6.19 8.98 -2.20
N ALA A 12 5.71 7.97 -2.90
CA ALA A 12 4.39 7.39 -2.70
C ALA A 12 4.47 5.86 -2.70
N ILE A 13 3.45 5.22 -2.14
CA ILE A 13 3.19 3.80 -2.31
C ILE A 13 2.05 3.62 -3.30
N LEU A 14 2.23 2.75 -4.29
CA LEU A 14 1.15 2.33 -5.19
C LEU A 14 0.14 1.49 -4.43
N VAL A 15 -1.14 1.82 -4.57
CA VAL A 15 -2.26 1.12 -3.93
C VAL A 15 -3.46 1.00 -4.87
N ASN A 16 -4.38 0.08 -4.55
CA ASN A 16 -5.66 -0.08 -5.27
C ASN A 16 -5.54 -0.35 -6.80
N LEU A 17 -4.40 -0.84 -7.29
CA LEU A 17 -4.24 -1.20 -8.70
C LEU A 17 -4.92 -2.55 -8.99
N ALA A 18 -6.19 -2.50 -9.38
CA ALA A 18 -6.97 -3.70 -9.68
C ALA A 18 -6.41 -4.51 -10.87
N LYS A 19 -5.97 -3.81 -11.93
CA LYS A 19 -5.43 -4.43 -13.15
C LYS A 19 -4.04 -5.03 -12.95
N PHE A 20 -3.24 -4.44 -12.06
CA PHE A 20 -1.86 -4.85 -11.82
C PHE A 20 -1.56 -4.91 -10.31
N PRO A 21 -2.19 -5.85 -9.59
CA PRO A 21 -2.12 -5.89 -8.13
C PRO A 21 -0.71 -6.16 -7.60
N LYS A 22 0.17 -6.74 -8.42
CA LYS A 22 1.58 -6.99 -8.12
C LYS A 22 2.41 -5.74 -7.82
N PHE A 23 1.95 -4.57 -8.28
CA PHE A 23 2.63 -3.30 -8.02
C PHE A 23 2.13 -2.63 -6.74
N ASN A 24 1.05 -3.12 -6.12
CA ASN A 24 0.58 -2.56 -4.85
C ASN A 24 1.61 -2.81 -3.74
N GLY A 25 1.85 -1.79 -2.91
CA GLY A 25 2.88 -1.81 -1.88
C GLY A 25 4.28 -1.44 -2.37
N GLN A 26 4.45 -1.13 -3.67
CA GLN A 26 5.74 -0.64 -4.18
C GLN A 26 5.89 0.86 -3.98
N VAL A 27 7.09 1.27 -3.56
CA VAL A 27 7.51 2.67 -3.49
C VAL A 27 7.77 3.20 -4.89
N VAL A 28 7.25 4.39 -5.17
CA VAL A 28 7.45 5.15 -6.40
C VAL A 28 7.72 6.62 -6.09
N GLU A 29 8.29 7.32 -7.06
CA GLU A 29 8.43 8.78 -7.02
C GLU A 29 7.39 9.42 -7.96
N LEU A 30 6.67 10.42 -7.48
CA LEU A 30 5.72 11.18 -8.29
C LEU A 30 6.50 12.12 -9.22
N ALA A 31 6.43 11.91 -10.53
CA ALA A 31 7.15 12.74 -11.50
C ALA A 31 6.34 13.96 -11.92
N GLU A 32 5.14 13.74 -12.44
CA GLU A 32 4.29 14.79 -13.01
C GLU A 32 2.81 14.42 -12.94
N PHE A 33 1.95 15.41 -12.78
CA PHE A 33 0.51 15.25 -12.91
C PHE A 33 0.07 15.54 -14.35
N ASN A 34 -0.58 14.57 -14.99
CA ASN A 34 -1.19 14.74 -16.28
C ASN A 34 -2.64 15.22 -16.10
N GLU A 35 -2.89 16.49 -16.35
CA GLU A 35 -4.21 17.12 -16.20
C GLU A 35 -5.25 16.55 -17.17
N GLU A 36 -4.87 16.23 -18.41
CA GLU A 36 -5.80 15.68 -19.41
C GLU A 36 -6.37 14.32 -18.99
N LYS A 37 -5.51 13.47 -18.41
CA LYS A 37 -5.86 12.11 -17.99
C LYS A 37 -6.25 12.02 -16.53
N GLN A 38 -6.07 13.10 -15.77
CA GLN A 38 -6.24 13.15 -14.31
C GLN A 38 -5.44 12.04 -13.61
N ARG A 39 -4.18 11.84 -14.04
CA ARG A 39 -3.31 10.77 -13.56
C ARG A 39 -1.92 11.28 -13.22
N TRP A 40 -1.35 10.74 -12.15
CA TRP A 40 0.05 10.91 -11.80
C TRP A 40 0.91 9.93 -12.58
N LYS A 41 1.95 10.44 -13.22
CA LYS A 41 3.07 9.63 -13.69
C LYS A 41 4.00 9.39 -12.50
N CYS A 42 4.25 8.12 -12.23
CA CYS A 42 5.08 7.67 -11.13
C CYS A 42 6.27 6.88 -11.69
N LEU A 43 7.47 7.14 -11.17
CA LEU A 43 8.69 6.41 -11.52
C LEU A 43 8.88 5.23 -10.57
N LEU A 44 9.06 4.06 -11.18
CA LEU A 44 9.39 2.82 -10.49
C LEU A 44 10.91 2.73 -10.28
N SER A 45 11.33 2.01 -9.25
CA SER A 45 12.76 1.79 -8.95
C SER A 45 13.53 1.05 -10.06
N ASN A 46 12.83 0.32 -10.92
CA ASN A 46 13.41 -0.38 -12.07
C ASN A 46 13.59 0.52 -13.31
N GLY A 47 13.35 1.82 -13.18
CA GLY A 47 13.47 2.79 -14.27
C GLY A 47 12.25 2.86 -15.20
N GLY A 48 11.21 2.04 -14.98
CA GLY A 48 9.93 2.17 -15.68
C GLY A 48 9.04 3.26 -15.08
N ASP A 49 7.96 3.60 -15.77
CA ASP A 49 6.92 4.49 -15.24
C ASP A 49 5.53 3.86 -15.29
N VAL A 50 4.64 4.38 -14.45
CA VAL A 50 3.23 3.99 -14.41
C VAL A 50 2.35 5.21 -14.24
N GLN A 51 1.21 5.23 -14.92
CA GLN A 51 0.20 6.28 -14.78
C GLN A 51 -0.95 5.80 -13.92
N VAL A 52 -1.20 6.48 -12.81
CA VAL A 52 -2.17 6.06 -11.79
C VAL A 52 -3.02 7.24 -11.31
N PHE A 53 -4.22 6.98 -10.81
CA PHE A 53 -5.03 8.03 -10.20
C PHE A 53 -4.47 8.46 -8.85
N ALA A 54 -4.83 9.65 -8.36
CA ALA A 54 -4.46 10.07 -7.01
C ALA A 54 -4.98 9.10 -5.92
N SER A 55 -6.10 8.40 -6.16
CA SER A 55 -6.63 7.36 -5.27
C SER A 55 -5.84 6.05 -5.28
N ASN A 56 -4.87 5.93 -6.19
CA ASN A 56 -3.95 4.79 -6.32
C ASN A 56 -2.57 5.06 -5.72
N ILE A 57 -2.40 6.18 -5.02
CA ILE A 57 -1.16 6.54 -4.35
C ILE A 57 -1.45 6.97 -2.91
N GLU A 58 -0.55 6.64 -2.01
CA GLU A 58 -0.58 7.08 -0.61
C GLU A 58 0.82 7.53 -0.17
N PRO A 59 0.92 8.46 0.81
CA PRO A 59 2.20 8.82 1.39
C PRO A 59 2.88 7.59 2.01
N VAL A 60 4.20 7.50 1.88
CA VAL A 60 5.00 6.39 2.42
C VAL A 60 4.79 6.28 3.94
N ASP A 61 4.89 7.39 4.66
CA ASP A 61 4.76 7.43 6.12
C ASP A 61 3.40 6.88 6.59
N MET A 62 2.31 7.32 5.94
CA MET A 62 0.96 6.82 6.24
C MET A 62 0.79 5.32 5.93
N PHE A 63 1.53 4.82 4.94
CA PHE A 63 1.50 3.39 4.61
C PHE A 63 2.26 2.58 5.65
N GLU A 64 3.45 3.03 6.05
CA GLU A 64 4.29 2.37 7.06
C GLU A 64 3.60 2.33 8.42
N ASP A 65 3.01 3.43 8.90
CA ASP A 65 2.30 3.48 10.18
C ASP A 65 1.21 2.40 10.28
N ARG A 66 0.42 2.21 9.20
CA ARG A 66 -0.63 1.19 9.16
C ARG A 66 -0.06 -0.23 9.09
N VAL A 67 1.07 -0.42 8.41
CA VAL A 67 1.75 -1.72 8.39
C VAL A 67 2.20 -2.08 9.79
N SER A 68 2.85 -1.15 10.49
CA SER A 68 3.32 -1.34 11.87
C SER A 68 2.16 -1.62 12.84
N GLU A 69 1.03 -0.92 12.69
CA GLU A 69 -0.17 -1.17 13.49
C GLU A 69 -0.67 -2.61 13.32
N VAL A 70 -0.73 -3.10 12.08
CA VAL A 70 -1.17 -4.48 11.79
C VAL A 70 -0.15 -5.50 12.26
N GLU A 71 1.15 -5.27 12.09
CA GLU A 71 2.20 -6.15 12.59
C GLU A 71 2.10 -6.31 14.11
N LYS A 72 1.91 -5.20 14.83
CA LYS A 72 1.69 -5.20 16.27
C LYS A 72 0.46 -6.02 16.68
N MET A 73 -0.68 -5.86 15.99
CA MET A 73 -1.88 -6.69 16.25
C MET A 73 -1.59 -8.19 16.07
N LEU A 74 -0.77 -8.56 15.09
CA LEU A 74 -0.38 -9.97 14.87
C LEU A 74 0.55 -10.50 15.95
N GLU A 75 1.46 -9.67 16.47
CA GLU A 75 2.35 -10.02 17.58
C GLU A 75 1.58 -10.21 18.89
N GLU A 76 0.59 -9.34 19.15
CA GLU A 76 -0.28 -9.40 20.34
C GLU A 76 -1.35 -10.50 20.26
N GLY A 77 -1.39 -11.28 19.18
CA GLY A 77 -2.36 -12.35 18.99
C GLY A 77 -3.78 -11.86 18.64
N GLN A 78 -3.95 -10.58 18.32
CA GLN A 78 -5.21 -9.97 17.88
C GLN A 78 -5.50 -10.28 16.41
N VAL A 79 -5.46 -11.56 16.05
CA VAL A 79 -5.54 -12.05 14.66
C VAL A 79 -6.82 -11.60 13.95
N TYR A 80 -7.95 -11.56 14.67
CA TYR A 80 -9.24 -11.11 14.12
C TYR A 80 -9.23 -9.60 13.79
N GLU A 81 -8.71 -8.76 14.69
CA GLU A 81 -8.62 -7.31 14.46
C GLU A 81 -7.63 -6.99 13.35
N ALA A 82 -6.49 -7.68 13.31
CA ALA A 82 -5.53 -7.58 12.20
C ALA A 82 -6.21 -7.95 10.87
N TRP A 83 -6.96 -9.05 10.83
CA TRP A 83 -7.70 -9.45 9.62
C TRP A 83 -8.75 -8.41 9.23
N ARG A 84 -9.52 -7.90 10.19
CA ARG A 84 -10.56 -6.88 9.97
C ARG A 84 -9.97 -5.57 9.46
N ALA A 85 -8.83 -5.13 10.00
CA ALA A 85 -8.10 -3.96 9.54
C ALA A 85 -7.72 -4.09 8.06
N LEU A 86 -7.30 -5.28 7.62
CA LEU A 86 -6.92 -5.56 6.23
C LEU A 86 -8.11 -5.78 5.29
N GLN A 87 -9.29 -6.11 5.81
CA GLN A 87 -10.53 -6.22 5.03
C GLN A 87 -11.26 -4.89 4.86
N SER A 88 -11.29 -4.04 5.89
CA SER A 88 -11.96 -2.73 5.83
C SER A 88 -11.34 -1.79 4.79
N LYS A 89 -10.09 -2.06 4.42
CA LYS A 89 -9.32 -1.32 3.43
C LYS A 89 -8.60 -2.37 2.60
N SER A 90 -9.09 -2.67 1.39
CA SER A 90 -8.55 -3.61 0.37
C SER A 90 -7.06 -3.38 0.00
N ARG A 91 -6.13 -3.32 0.96
CA ARG A 91 -5.00 -2.38 0.89
C ARG A 91 -3.79 -2.82 1.71
N ALA A 92 -3.66 -4.12 1.99
CA ALA A 92 -2.51 -4.68 2.68
C ALA A 92 -1.38 -5.07 1.71
N PRO A 93 -0.10 -4.77 2.01
CA PRO A 93 1.01 -5.39 1.32
C PRO A 93 0.94 -6.92 1.43
N GLN A 94 1.37 -7.61 0.37
CA GLN A 94 1.21 -9.06 0.23
C GLN A 94 1.85 -9.83 1.40
N LYS A 95 2.98 -9.33 1.91
CA LYS A 95 3.69 -9.90 3.08
C LYS A 95 2.78 -10.04 4.31
N LEU A 96 1.93 -9.06 4.61
CA LEU A 96 1.00 -9.11 5.74
C LEU A 96 -0.12 -10.13 5.51
N LYS A 97 -0.63 -10.20 4.28
CA LYS A 97 -1.64 -11.22 3.90
C LYS A 97 -1.09 -12.63 4.06
N ASP A 98 0.17 -12.84 3.66
CA ASP A 98 0.83 -14.13 3.78
C ASP A 98 1.12 -14.49 5.24
N ALA A 99 1.56 -13.52 6.06
CA ALA A 99 1.76 -13.70 7.50
C ALA A 99 0.47 -14.13 8.22
N LEU A 100 -0.65 -13.47 7.90
CA LEU A 100 -1.97 -13.84 8.42
C LEU A 100 -2.42 -15.23 8.00
N ARG A 101 -2.29 -15.55 6.71
CA ARG A 101 -2.61 -16.89 6.20
C ARG A 101 -1.82 -17.97 6.94
N LYS A 102 -0.53 -17.75 7.16
CA LYS A 102 0.33 -18.68 7.90
C LYS A 102 -0.14 -18.85 9.35
N LYS A 103 -0.45 -17.75 10.05
CA LYS A 103 -0.96 -17.80 11.43
C LYS A 103 -2.32 -18.51 11.52
N TYR A 104 -3.25 -18.24 10.60
CA TYR A 104 -4.55 -18.90 10.55
C TYR A 104 -4.45 -20.40 10.23
N ALA A 105 -3.58 -20.77 9.29
CA ALA A 105 -3.36 -22.18 8.92
C ALA A 105 -2.77 -22.99 10.08
N CYS A 106 -1.91 -22.39 10.92
CA CYS A 106 -1.40 -23.03 12.13
C CYS A 106 -2.43 -23.13 13.26
N GLY A 107 -3.46 -22.28 13.30
CA GLY A 107 -4.49 -22.27 14.35
C GLY A 107 -5.72 -23.15 14.09
N MET A 108 -5.84 -23.77 12.90
CA MET A 108 -6.96 -24.67 12.57
C MET A 108 -6.69 -26.17 12.87
N TYR A 109 -5.55 -26.50 13.47
CA TYR A 109 -5.25 -27.85 13.96
C TYR A 109 -4.77 -27.79 15.41
N SER A 110 -5.67 -27.46 16.33
CA SER A 110 -5.53 -27.72 17.76
C SER A 110 -6.90 -27.78 18.39
#